data_AF-A0A352MCN0-F1
#
_entry.id   AF-A0A352MCN0-F1
#
_cell.length_a   1.000
_cell.length_b   1.000
_cell.length_c   1.000
_cell.angle_alpha   90.00
_cell.angle_beta   90.00
_cell.angle_gamma   90.00
#
_symmetry.space_group_name_H-M   'P 1'
#
loop_
_entity.id
_entity.type
_entity.pdbx_description
1 polymer ?
#
loop_
_entity_poly.entity_id
_entity_poly.type
_entity_poly.pdbx_seq_one_letter_code
_entity_poly.pdbx_strand_id
1 'polypeptide(L)'
;MLKTFPIGGVHPPENKITADIPIEYLPVPESVIIPVSQHIGSPANPVVNKGDSIKAGQLIAAGKGFVSANIHSSVSGKINKIDIAPDSYGFKQTSIF
;
A
#
# COMPACT_ATOMS: atom_id res chain seq x y z
N MET A 1 -14.66 -25.98 -25.21
CA MET A 1 -15.00 -24.87 -24.29
C MET A 1 -15.84 -25.46 -23.16
N LEU A 2 -15.27 -25.57 -21.95
CA LEU A 2 -15.95 -26.16 -20.79
C LEU A 2 -17.03 -25.20 -20.29
N LYS A 3 -18.31 -25.54 -20.48
CA LYS A 3 -19.45 -24.76 -19.99
C LYS A 3 -19.65 -25.03 -18.49
N THR A 4 -18.79 -24.46 -17.65
CA THR A 4 -18.83 -24.66 -16.19
C THR A 4 -19.92 -23.84 -15.48
N PHE A 5 -20.62 -22.95 -16.18
CA PHE A 5 -21.73 -22.16 -15.63
C PHE A 5 -23.08 -22.65 -16.19
N PRO A 6 -23.90 -23.35 -15.38
CA PRO A 6 -25.15 -23.99 -15.84
C PRO A 6 -26.23 -23.01 -16.29
N ILE A 7 -26.19 -21.75 -15.83
CA ILE A 7 -27.20 -20.72 -16.07
C ILE A 7 -26.77 -19.70 -17.14
N GLY A 8 -25.64 -19.95 -17.81
CA GLY A 8 -24.99 -18.99 -18.70
C GLY A 8 -23.88 -18.21 -17.99
N GLY A 9 -22.88 -17.81 -18.77
CA GLY A 9 -21.68 -17.10 -18.32
C GLY A 9 -20.72 -16.92 -19.48
N VAL A 10 -19.81 -15.96 -19.37
CA VAL A 10 -18.72 -15.77 -20.33
C VAL A 10 -17.48 -16.45 -19.77
N HIS A 11 -16.75 -17.16 -20.62
CA HIS A 11 -15.40 -17.67 -20.33
C HIS A 11 -14.41 -16.82 -21.12
N PRO A 12 -13.93 -15.69 -20.57
CA PRO A 12 -12.92 -14.88 -21.24
C PRO A 12 -11.69 -15.73 -21.58
N PRO A 13 -11.00 -15.46 -22.70
CA PRO A 13 -9.74 -16.10 -23.00
C PRO A 13 -8.75 -15.93 -21.84
N GLU A 14 -8.07 -17.01 -21.48
CA GLU A 14 -7.03 -16.96 -20.46
C GLU A 14 -5.77 -16.30 -21.05
N ASN A 15 -5.33 -15.18 -20.48
CA ASN A 15 -4.12 -14.46 -20.90
C ASN A 15 -2.96 -14.70 -19.93
N LYS A 16 -2.79 -15.94 -19.46
CA LYS A 16 -1.72 -16.30 -18.51
C LYS A 16 -0.37 -16.46 -19.23
N ILE A 17 0.09 -15.36 -19.85
CA ILE A 17 1.32 -15.29 -20.67
C ILE A 17 2.62 -15.46 -19.87
N THR A 18 2.53 -15.52 -18.55
CA THR A 18 3.68 -15.66 -17.64
C THR A 18 3.72 -17.00 -16.90
N ALA A 19 2.91 -17.99 -17.32
CA ALA A 19 2.76 -19.25 -16.60
C ALA A 19 4.07 -20.03 -16.40
N ASP A 20 4.98 -19.94 -17.39
CA ASP A 20 6.27 -20.66 -17.39
C ASP A 20 7.46 -19.76 -16.99
N ILE A 21 7.20 -18.51 -16.61
CA ILE A 21 8.26 -17.57 -16.22
C ILE A 21 8.67 -17.87 -14.75
N PRO A 22 9.98 -18.02 -14.46
CA PRO A 22 10.45 -18.17 -13.09
C PRO A 22 10.04 -17.02 -12.18
N ILE A 23 9.83 -17.30 -10.89
CA ILE A 23 9.58 -16.26 -9.89
C ILE A 23 10.86 -15.44 -9.72
N GLU A 24 10.75 -14.11 -9.81
CA GLU A 24 11.84 -13.17 -9.56
C GLU A 24 11.59 -12.39 -8.27
N TYR A 25 12.66 -12.14 -7.51
CA TYR A 25 12.61 -11.29 -6.33
C TYR A 25 12.85 -9.84 -6.72
N LEU A 26 11.89 -8.98 -6.41
CA LEU A 26 12.07 -7.55 -6.55
C LEU A 26 12.99 -7.03 -5.43
N PRO A 27 13.98 -6.18 -5.75
CA PRO A 27 14.80 -5.54 -4.73
C PRO A 27 13.93 -4.63 -3.86
N VAL A 28 14.29 -4.50 -2.59
CA VAL A 28 13.66 -3.52 -1.71
C VAL A 28 14.03 -2.12 -2.22
N PRO A 29 13.04 -1.22 -2.43
CA PRO A 29 13.34 0.13 -2.91
C PRO A 29 14.17 0.91 -1.89
N GLU A 30 15.03 1.82 -2.37
CA GLU A 30 15.88 2.66 -1.52
C GLU A 30 15.07 3.60 -0.62
N SER A 31 13.86 3.97 -1.05
CA SER A 31 12.92 4.80 -0.30
C SER A 31 11.48 4.45 -0.65
N VAL A 32 10.55 4.72 0.26
CA VAL A 32 9.11 4.56 0.04
C VAL A 32 8.38 5.81 0.50
N ILE A 33 7.20 6.03 -0.06
CA ILE A 33 6.29 7.08 0.40
C ILE A 33 5.02 6.38 0.85
N ILE A 34 4.63 6.60 2.11
CA ILE A 34 3.47 5.96 2.71
C ILE A 34 2.45 7.05 3.06
N PRO A 35 1.39 7.23 2.23
CA PRO A 35 0.31 8.15 2.54
C PRO A 35 -0.40 7.75 3.83
N VAL A 36 -0.82 8.72 4.64
CA VAL A 36 -1.55 8.45 5.89
C VAL A 36 -3.06 8.29 5.69
N SER A 37 -3.52 8.39 4.43
CA SER A 37 -4.91 8.25 4.01
C SER A 37 -5.04 7.11 3.01
N GLN A 38 -5.11 5.87 3.49
CA GLN A 38 -5.22 4.65 2.66
C GLN A 38 -6.60 3.97 2.77
N HIS A 39 -7.56 4.67 3.39
CA HIS A 39 -8.90 4.15 3.68
C HIS A 39 -9.94 5.27 3.55
N ILE A 40 -11.22 4.91 3.49
CA ILE A 40 -12.35 5.85 3.32
C ILE A 40 -12.55 6.81 4.51
N GLY A 41 -11.97 6.48 5.66
CA GLY A 41 -12.07 7.23 6.90
C GLY A 41 -11.24 8.50 6.96
N SER A 42 -11.31 9.20 8.09
CA SER A 42 -10.46 10.37 8.37
C SER A 42 -8.98 9.98 8.39
N PRO A 43 -8.06 10.76 7.76
CA PRO A 43 -6.64 10.42 7.69
C PRO A 43 -6.02 10.11 9.05
N ALA A 44 -5.14 9.10 9.07
CA ALA A 44 -4.40 8.72 10.26
C ALA A 44 -3.39 9.82 10.66
N ASN A 45 -3.15 9.98 11.95
CA ASN A 45 -2.12 10.89 12.47
C ASN A 45 -0.78 10.16 12.52
N PRO A 46 0.30 10.68 11.91
CA PRO A 46 1.64 10.16 12.12
C PRO A 46 1.98 10.04 13.61
N VAL A 47 2.57 8.92 14.02
CA VAL A 47 3.04 8.66 15.40
C VAL A 47 4.55 8.46 15.48
N VAL A 48 5.25 8.79 14.40
CA VAL A 48 6.71 8.77 14.26
C VAL A 48 7.19 10.16 13.85
N ASN A 49 8.48 10.41 14.02
CA ASN A 49 9.14 11.66 13.69
C ASN A 49 10.30 11.44 12.71
N LYS A 50 10.72 12.52 12.04
CA LYS A 50 11.95 12.51 11.25
C LYS A 50 13.12 12.02 12.09
N GLY A 51 13.85 11.05 11.55
CA GLY A 51 15.01 10.45 12.20
C GLY A 51 14.72 9.16 12.95
N ASP A 52 13.46 8.81 13.19
CA ASP A 52 13.10 7.59 13.90
C ASP A 52 13.51 6.35 13.08
N SER A 53 14.12 5.38 13.74
CA SER A 53 14.36 4.05 13.16
C SER A 53 13.13 3.17 13.37
N ILE A 54 12.69 2.51 12.31
CA ILE A 54 11.45 1.75 12.29
C ILE A 54 11.66 0.35 11.70
N LYS A 55 10.77 -0.57 12.03
CA LYS A 55 10.72 -1.93 11.45
C LYS A 55 9.51 -2.10 10.53
N ALA A 56 9.62 -3.03 9.59
CA ALA A 56 8.47 -3.48 8.82
C ALA A 56 7.39 -4.01 9.77
N GLY A 57 6.14 -3.63 9.51
CA GLY A 57 5.00 -3.91 10.39
C GLY A 57 4.86 -2.98 11.59
N GLN A 58 5.77 -2.03 11.82
CA GLN A 58 5.63 -1.06 12.91
C GLN A 58 4.53 -0.04 12.60
N LEU A 59 3.73 0.31 13.62
CA LEU A 59 2.74 1.39 13.52
C LEU A 59 3.44 2.73 13.30
N ILE A 60 3.09 3.44 12.22
CA ILE A 60 3.67 4.74 11.86
C ILE A 60 2.63 5.87 11.77
N ALA A 61 1.35 5.53 11.62
CA ALA A 61 0.25 6.48 11.81
C ALA A 61 -0.96 5.80 12.49
N ALA A 62 -1.51 6.45 13.51
CA ALA A 62 -2.66 5.95 14.26
C ALA A 62 -3.97 6.51 13.68
N GLY A 63 -4.97 5.64 13.53
CA GLY A 63 -6.29 6.03 13.05
C GLY A 63 -6.93 7.12 13.91
N LYS A 64 -7.70 8.01 13.28
CA LYS A 64 -8.36 9.16 13.93
C LYS A 64 -9.86 9.19 13.62
N GLY A 65 -10.69 9.33 14.66
CA GLY A 65 -12.15 9.49 14.51
C GLY A 65 -12.89 8.16 14.38
N PHE A 66 -14.18 8.23 14.04
CA PHE A 66 -15.08 7.07 14.06
C PHE A 66 -14.78 6.05 12.95
N VAL A 67 -14.47 6.52 11.74
CA VAL A 67 -14.02 5.68 10.62
C VAL A 67 -12.58 6.07 10.32
N SER A 68 -11.63 5.18 10.62
CA SER A 68 -10.20 5.32 10.33
C SER A 68 -9.49 4.00 10.63
N ALA A 69 -8.27 3.81 10.13
CA ALA A 69 -7.46 2.64 10.43
C ALA A 69 -5.99 3.01 10.65
N ASN A 70 -5.29 2.15 11.37
CA ASN A 70 -3.87 2.26 11.61
C ASN A 70 -3.06 1.97 10.34
N ILE A 71 -1.99 2.74 10.12
CA ILE A 71 -1.05 2.55 9.02
C ILE A 71 0.28 2.04 9.59
N HIS A 72 0.75 0.93 9.04
CA HIS A 72 2.00 0.29 9.43
C HIS A 72 3.04 0.40 8.31
N SER A 73 4.32 0.42 8.67
CA SER A 73 5.39 0.50 7.67
C SER A 73 5.50 -0.79 6.86
N SER A 74 5.63 -0.66 5.54
CA SER A 74 5.93 -1.78 4.64
C SER A 74 7.41 -2.19 4.67
N VAL A 75 8.29 -1.34 5.19
CA VAL A 75 9.75 -1.54 5.18
C VAL A 75 10.38 -1.23 6.54
N SER A 76 11.57 -1.79 6.78
CA SER A 76 12.43 -1.35 7.89
C SER A 76 13.35 -0.24 7.39
N GLY A 77 13.61 0.78 8.21
CA GLY A 77 14.43 1.89 7.77
C GLY A 77 14.45 3.05 8.76
N LYS A 78 14.64 4.26 8.25
CA LYS A 78 14.66 5.49 9.04
C LYS A 78 13.76 6.53 8.38
N ILE A 79 12.91 7.19 9.15
CA ILE A 79 12.01 8.24 8.64
C ILE A 79 12.84 9.43 8.15
N ASN A 80 12.76 9.74 6.88
CA ASN A 80 13.46 10.87 6.26
C ASN A 80 12.72 12.18 6.49
N LYS A 81 11.39 12.18 6.29
CA LYS A 81 10.52 13.35 6.52
C LYS A 81 9.04 12.96 6.57
N ILE A 82 8.22 13.90 7.02
CA ILE A 82 6.76 13.85 6.89
C ILE A 82 6.37 15.09 6.09
N ASP A 83 5.77 14.90 4.92
CA ASP A 83 5.53 15.95 3.94
C ASP A 83 4.36 15.58 3.01
N ILE A 84 4.02 16.45 2.08
CA ILE A 84 2.93 16.22 1.12
C ILE A 84 3.48 15.50 -0.13
N ALA A 85 2.83 14.41 -0.52
CA ALA A 85 3.07 13.69 -1.77
C ALA A 85 1.75 13.37 -2.50
N PRO A 86 1.76 13.19 -3.82
CA PRO A 86 0.61 12.66 -4.54
C PRO A 86 0.34 11.22 -4.13
N ASP A 87 -0.93 10.88 -3.88
CA ASP A 87 -1.39 9.50 -3.71
C ASP A 87 -1.60 8.79 -5.05
N SER A 88 -2.09 7.55 -5.00
CA SER A 88 -2.36 6.74 -6.20
C SER A 88 -3.42 7.35 -7.14
N TYR A 89 -4.23 8.30 -6.67
CA TYR A 89 -5.19 9.04 -7.48
C TYR A 89 -4.64 10.38 -7.97
N GLY A 90 -3.44 10.76 -7.54
CA GLY A 90 -2.79 12.04 -7.87
C GLY A 90 -3.14 13.18 -6.90
N PHE A 91 -3.89 12.94 -5.83
CA PHE A 91 -4.22 13.95 -4.83
C PHE A 91 -3.07 14.16 -3.85
N LYS A 92 -2.80 15.42 -3.50
CA LYS A 92 -1.78 15.78 -2.51
C LYS A 92 -2.23 15.38 -1.11
N GLN A 93 -1.47 14.49 -0.47
CA GLN A 93 -1.76 13.97 0.86
C GLN A 93 -0.52 13.97 1.74
N THR A 94 -0.75 14.15 3.05
CA THR A 94 0.31 13.96 4.06
C THR A 94 0.83 12.53 3.98
N SER A 95 2.15 12.38 3.90
CA SER A 95 2.81 11.12 3.67
C SER A 95 4.11 11.04 4.49
N ILE A 96 4.49 9.81 4.83
CA ILE A 96 5.71 9.49 5.56
C ILE A 96 6.73 8.96 4.55
N PHE A 97 7.93 9.55 4.55
CA PHE A 97 9.05 9.23 3.66
C PHE A 97 10.18 8.56 4.44
#